data_AF-A0A1H0Y8U3-F1
#
_entry.id   AF-A0A1H0Y8U3-F1
#
_cell.length_a   1.000
_cell.length_b   1.000
_cell.length_c   1.000
_cell.angle_alpha   90.00
_cell.angle_beta   90.00
_cell.angle_gamma   90.00
#
_symmetry.space_group_name_H-M   'P 1'
#
loop_
_entity.id
_entity.type
_entity.pdbx_description
1 polymer ?
#
loop_
_entity_poly.entity_id
_entity_poly.type
_entity_poly.pdbx_seq_one_letter_code
_entity_poly.pdbx_strand_id
1 'polypeptide(L)'
;MFADMSRDELDRLAVREHAAFKLHQEQAWPVPSPEYVTAKKGLDDLVTRKGWNGLSRDDRRLRAKYQATLKAHEVTAVQHAHALGLLDAKHLAAAVRLGLLNNE
;
A
#
# COMPACT_ATOMS: atom_id res chain seq x y z
N MET A 1 -8.30 18.07 16.73
CA MET A 1 -8.29 17.17 17.91
C MET A 1 -6.85 17.08 18.43
N PHE A 2 -6.31 18.18 18.96
CA PHE A 2 -4.92 18.29 19.48
C PHE A 2 -4.85 19.00 20.84
N ALA A 3 -5.99 19.44 21.38
CA ALA A 3 -6.04 20.32 22.54
C ALA A 3 -5.82 19.60 23.89
N ASP A 4 -5.93 18.27 23.92
CA ASP A 4 -5.81 17.44 25.13
C ASP A 4 -4.52 16.60 25.20
N MET A 5 -3.58 16.79 24.26
CA MET A 5 -2.32 16.04 24.29
C MET A 5 -1.34 16.68 25.27
N SER A 6 -0.75 15.85 26.14
CA SER A 6 0.33 16.27 27.02
C SER A 6 1.58 16.66 26.20
N ARG A 7 2.47 17.48 26.79
CA ARG A 7 3.72 17.92 26.15
C ARG A 7 4.56 16.73 25.66
N ASP A 8 4.63 15.67 26.46
CA ASP A 8 5.36 14.45 26.14
C ASP A 8 4.73 13.67 24.96
N GLU A 9 3.41 13.72 24.81
CA GLU A 9 2.71 13.10 23.68
C GLU A 9 2.92 13.90 22.39
N LEU A 10 2.97 15.22 22.48
CA LEU A 10 3.31 16.09 21.35
C LEU A 10 4.75 15.87 20.89
N ASP A 11 5.70 15.74 21.82
CA ASP A 11 7.11 15.49 21.50
C ASP A 11 7.30 14.10 20.89
N ARG A 12 6.59 13.07 21.38
CA ARG A 12 6.59 11.73 20.76
C ARG A 12 5.96 11.73 19.38
N LEU A 13 4.91 12.51 19.17
CA LEU A 13 4.28 12.65 17.86
C LEU A 13 5.23 13.36 16.88
N ALA A 14 5.87 14.44 17.30
CA ALA A 14 6.84 15.19 16.50
C ALA A 14 8.06 14.33 16.14
N VAL A 15 8.57 13.49 17.05
CA VAL A 15 9.66 12.54 16.78
C VAL A 15 9.22 11.49 15.75
N ARG A 16 7.99 10.98 15.86
CA ARG A 16 7.40 10.05 14.89
C ARG A 16 7.25 10.68 13.51
N GLU A 17 6.72 11.89 13.45
CA GLU A 17 6.56 12.64 12.19
C GLU A 17 7.92 12.97 11.56
N HIS A 18 8.91 13.32 12.37
CA HIS A 18 10.26 13.60 11.89
C HIS A 18 10.98 12.33 11.39
N ALA A 19 10.80 11.18 12.05
CA ALA A 19 11.30 9.89 11.57
C ALA A 19 10.62 9.47 10.26
N ALA A 20 9.29 9.64 10.17
CA ALA A 20 8.53 9.39 8.94
C ALA A 20 9.00 10.28 7.79
N PHE A 21 9.25 11.57 8.08
CA PHE A 21 9.74 12.53 7.10
C PHE A 21 11.17 12.23 6.64
N LYS A 22 12.08 11.88 7.55
CA LYS A 22 13.44 11.45 7.19
C LYS A 22 13.45 10.19 6.35
N LEU A 23 12.60 9.22 6.67
CA LEU A 23 12.45 8.01 5.86
C LEU A 23 11.84 8.26 4.48
N HIS A 24 10.95 9.25 4.37
CA HIS A 24 10.43 9.73 3.11
C HIS A 24 11.49 10.48 2.28
N GLN A 25 12.43 11.18 2.94
CA GLN A 25 13.58 11.83 2.29
C GLN A 25 14.70 10.85 1.92
N GLU A 26 14.92 9.80 2.72
CA GLU A 26 15.97 8.78 2.54
C GLU A 26 15.62 7.70 1.48
N GLN A 27 14.49 7.83 0.79
CA GLN A 27 14.16 7.02 -0.40
C GLN A 27 13.97 5.52 -0.15
N ALA A 28 13.35 5.14 0.98
CA ALA A 28 13.03 3.73 1.25
C ALA A 28 11.57 3.35 0.92
N TRP A 29 10.70 4.31 0.58
CA TRP A 29 9.36 3.96 0.09
C TRP A 29 9.45 3.12 -1.19
N PRO A 30 8.74 1.98 -1.31
CA PRO A 30 8.75 1.22 -2.56
C PRO A 30 8.18 2.11 -3.65
N VAL A 31 9.09 2.58 -4.52
CA VAL A 31 8.73 3.35 -5.69
C VAL A 31 7.89 2.43 -6.58
N PRO A 32 6.72 2.89 -7.05
CA PRO A 32 5.90 2.13 -7.99
C PRO A 32 6.75 1.60 -9.13
N SER A 33 6.89 0.28 -9.24
CA SER A 33 7.61 -0.32 -10.36
C SER A 33 6.90 0.03 -11.68
N PRO A 34 7.62 0.07 -12.82
CA PRO A 34 6.98 0.25 -14.12
C PRO A 34 5.84 -0.76 -14.38
N GLU A 35 5.96 -1.95 -13.82
CA GLU A 35 4.97 -3.02 -13.88
C GLU A 35 3.71 -2.68 -13.08
N TYR A 36 3.85 -2.11 -11.88
CA TYR A 36 2.73 -1.61 -11.09
C TYR A 36 1.98 -0.50 -11.83
N VAL A 37 2.71 0.49 -12.36
CA VAL A 37 2.11 1.62 -13.10
C VAL A 37 1.35 1.10 -14.32
N THR A 38 1.95 0.17 -15.05
CA THR A 38 1.33 -0.49 -16.20
C THR A 38 0.10 -1.30 -15.81
N ALA A 39 0.17 -2.06 -14.72
CA ALA A 39 -0.95 -2.87 -14.22
C ALA A 39 -2.13 -1.99 -13.78
N LYS A 40 -1.86 -0.89 -13.07
CA LYS A 40 -2.89 0.07 -12.65
C LYS A 40 -3.60 0.67 -13.85
N LYS A 41 -2.83 1.23 -14.79
CA LYS A 41 -3.38 1.81 -16.02
C LYS A 41 -4.12 0.78 -16.86
N GLY A 42 -3.57 -0.42 -17.00
CA GLY A 42 -4.19 -1.49 -17.77
C GLY A 42 -5.50 -2.00 -17.16
N LEU A 43 -5.63 -2.00 -15.82
CA LEU A 43 -6.88 -2.31 -15.13
C LEU A 43 -7.93 -1.23 -15.37
N ASP A 44 -7.55 0.05 -15.24
CA ASP A 44 -8.43 1.20 -15.50
C ASP A 44 -8.93 1.18 -16.95
N ASP A 45 -8.03 0.99 -17.93
CA ASP A 45 -8.37 0.91 -19.35
C ASP A 45 -9.33 -0.26 -19.66
N LEU A 46 -9.13 -1.42 -19.02
CA LEU A 46 -10.02 -2.58 -19.15
C LEU A 46 -11.44 -2.27 -18.67
N VAL A 47 -11.56 -1.62 -17.52
CA VAL A 47 -12.84 -1.22 -16.92
C VAL A 47 -13.52 -0.17 -17.79
N THR A 48 -12.80 0.85 -18.24
CA THR A 48 -13.35 1.93 -19.05
C THR A 48 -13.83 1.45 -20.42
N ARG A 49 -13.11 0.52 -21.08
CA ARG A 49 -13.45 0.09 -22.44
C ARG A 49 -14.57 -0.94 -22.50
N LYS A 50 -14.62 -1.87 -21.55
CA LYS A 50 -15.48 -3.05 -21.64
C LYS A 50 -16.45 -3.20 -20.47
N GLY A 51 -16.25 -2.44 -19.40
CA GLY A 51 -16.95 -2.64 -18.12
C GLY A 51 -16.63 -4.01 -17.51
N TRP A 52 -17.07 -4.22 -16.28
CA TRP A 52 -16.80 -5.48 -15.57
C TRP A 52 -17.50 -6.70 -16.19
N ASN A 53 -18.63 -6.48 -16.85
CA ASN A 53 -19.48 -7.55 -17.39
C ASN A 53 -19.14 -7.91 -18.85
N GLY A 54 -18.44 -7.02 -19.58
CA GLY A 54 -18.08 -7.22 -20.99
C GLY A 54 -16.69 -7.86 -21.20
N LEU A 55 -16.03 -8.30 -20.13
CA LEU A 55 -14.69 -8.88 -20.21
C LEU A 55 -14.74 -10.28 -20.84
N SER A 56 -13.99 -10.47 -21.92
CA SER A 56 -13.72 -11.77 -22.51
C SER A 56 -12.88 -12.65 -21.56
N ARG A 57 -12.71 -13.92 -21.89
CA ARG A 57 -11.88 -14.85 -21.09
C ARG A 57 -10.44 -14.34 -20.94
N ASP A 58 -9.88 -13.77 -21.99
CA ASP A 58 -8.50 -13.25 -21.97
C ASP A 58 -8.40 -11.94 -21.21
N ASP A 59 -9.40 -11.06 -21.32
CA ASP A 59 -9.48 -9.85 -20.51
C ASP A 59 -9.56 -10.17 -19.01
N ARG A 60 -10.30 -11.23 -18.62
CA ARG A 60 -10.38 -11.69 -17.23
C ARG A 60 -9.04 -12.23 -16.74
N ARG A 61 -8.30 -12.95 -17.57
CA ARG A 61 -6.93 -13.41 -17.25
C ARG A 61 -5.98 -12.23 -17.07
N LEU A 62 -6.05 -11.25 -17.96
CA LEU A 62 -5.22 -10.06 -17.91
C LEU A 62 -5.53 -9.22 -16.65
N ARG A 63 -6.82 -9.03 -16.34
CA ARG A 63 -7.28 -8.42 -15.09
C ARG A 63 -6.71 -9.13 -13.86
N ALA A 64 -6.78 -10.46 -13.80
CA ALA A 64 -6.26 -11.24 -12.68
C ALA A 64 -4.74 -11.02 -12.50
N LYS A 65 -3.99 -10.96 -13.62
CA LYS A 65 -2.56 -10.63 -13.59
C LYS A 65 -2.31 -9.23 -13.03
N TYR A 66 -3.03 -8.22 -13.51
CA TYR A 66 -2.87 -6.86 -12.99
C TYR A 66 -3.22 -6.75 -11.51
N GLN A 67 -4.31 -7.37 -11.07
CA GLN A 67 -4.69 -7.41 -9.66
C GLN A 67 -3.64 -8.08 -8.78
N ALA A 68 -3.01 -9.16 -9.26
CA ALA A 68 -1.92 -9.81 -8.54
C ALA A 68 -0.69 -8.89 -8.39
N THR A 69 -0.31 -8.17 -9.45
CA THR A 69 0.80 -7.20 -9.41
C THR A 69 0.52 -6.05 -8.45
N LEU A 70 -0.69 -5.48 -8.47
CA LEU A 70 -1.09 -4.41 -7.56
C LEU A 70 -1.02 -4.88 -6.10
N LYS A 71 -1.59 -6.06 -5.81
CA LYS A 71 -1.57 -6.65 -4.48
C LYS A 71 -0.16 -6.91 -3.97
N ALA A 72 0.74 -7.44 -4.81
CA ALA A 72 2.13 -7.68 -4.44
C ALA A 72 2.89 -6.38 -4.09
N HIS A 73 2.58 -5.28 -4.79
CA HIS A 73 3.14 -3.98 -4.46
C HIS A 73 2.58 -3.43 -3.12
N GLU A 74 1.28 -3.61 -2.87
CA GLU A 74 0.66 -3.23 -1.59
C GLU A 74 1.26 -4.00 -0.40
N VAL A 75 1.48 -5.31 -0.55
CA VAL A 75 2.19 -6.16 0.43
C VAL A 75 3.54 -5.52 0.79
N THR A 76 4.34 -5.21 -0.23
CA THR A 76 5.68 -4.64 -0.08
C THR A 76 5.63 -3.29 0.63
N ALA A 77 4.66 -2.43 0.28
CA ALA A 77 4.48 -1.12 0.92
C ALA A 77 4.10 -1.24 2.40
N VAL A 78 3.20 -2.17 2.75
CA VAL A 78 2.80 -2.42 4.14
C VAL A 78 3.97 -2.98 4.96
N GLN A 79 4.71 -3.96 4.42
CA GLN A 79 5.90 -4.52 5.08
C GLN A 79 6.95 -3.44 5.34
N HIS A 80 7.19 -2.58 4.35
CA HIS A 80 8.12 -1.48 4.48
C HIS A 80 7.66 -0.49 5.56
N ALA A 81 6.40 -0.05 5.52
CA ALA A 81 5.84 0.86 6.52
C ALA A 81 5.87 0.30 7.96
N HIS A 82 5.76 -1.02 8.14
CA HIS A 82 5.98 -1.66 9.43
C HIS A 82 7.46 -1.66 9.85
N ALA A 83 8.39 -1.98 8.95
CA ALA A 83 9.83 -1.91 9.24
C ALA A 83 10.27 -0.50 9.65
N LEU A 84 9.56 0.51 9.14
CA LEU A 84 9.75 1.93 9.46
C LEU A 84 9.06 2.39 10.77
N GLY A 85 8.31 1.52 11.45
CA GLY A 85 7.57 1.85 12.66
C GLY A 85 6.38 2.80 12.44
N LEU A 86 5.97 3.02 11.18
CA LEU A 86 4.81 3.83 10.79
C LEU A 86 3.50 3.07 10.99
N LEU A 87 3.54 1.74 10.86
CA LEU A 87 2.47 0.83 11.23
C LEU A 87 2.86 0.13 12.54
N ASP A 88 1.98 0.18 13.55
CA ASP A 88 2.16 -0.66 14.72
C ASP A 88 1.85 -2.14 14.39
N ALA A 89 2.25 -3.04 15.29
CA ALA A 89 2.04 -4.48 15.12
C ALA A 89 0.55 -4.87 14.99
N LYS A 90 -0.38 -4.06 15.51
CA LYS A 90 -1.83 -4.31 15.36
C LYS A 90 -2.31 -4.00 13.95
N HIS A 91 -1.81 -2.92 13.34
CA HIS A 91 -2.14 -2.57 11.96
C HIS A 91 -1.46 -3.51 10.96
N LEU A 92 -0.24 -3.98 11.26
CA LEU A 92 0.38 -5.08 10.49
C LEU A 92 -0.47 -6.35 10.58
N ALA A 93 -0.88 -6.76 11.79
CA ALA A 93 -1.72 -7.95 11.98
C ALA A 93 -3.11 -7.79 11.33
N ALA A 94 -3.65 -6.57 11.26
CA ALA A 94 -4.87 -6.28 10.51
C ALA A 94 -4.65 -6.44 9.00
N ALA A 95 -3.53 -5.96 8.45
CA ALA A 95 -3.18 -6.17 7.06
C ALA A 95 -2.98 -7.67 6.71
N VAL A 96 -2.35 -8.44 7.61
CA VAL A 96 -2.27 -9.91 7.51
C VAL A 96 -3.67 -10.55 7.51
N ARG A 97 -4.54 -10.17 8.45
CA ARG A 97 -5.91 -10.70 8.57
C ARG A 97 -6.79 -10.36 7.37
N LEU A 98 -6.61 -9.18 6.78
CA LEU A 98 -7.29 -8.76 5.55
C LEU A 98 -6.70 -9.44 4.30
N GLY A 99 -5.68 -10.31 4.46
CA GLY A 99 -5.05 -11.03 3.37
C GLY A 99 -4.19 -10.14 2.46
N LEU A 100 -3.83 -8.93 2.93
CA LEU A 100 -2.90 -8.02 2.25
C LEU A 100 -1.45 -8.42 2.43
N LEU A 101 -1.14 -9.28 3.39
CA LEU A 101 0.16 -9.92 3.55
C LEU A 101 -0.10 -11.42 3.48
N ASN A 102 0.54 -12.12 2.55
CA ASN A 102 0.37 -13.55 2.41
C ASN A 102 0.76 -14.23 3.74
N ASN A 103 -0.19 -14.94 4.34
CA ASN A 103 0.13 -15.98 5.30
C ASN A 103 0.73 -17.14 4.50
N GLU A 104 2.02 -17.41 4.68
CA GLU A 104 2.52 -18.77 4.47
C GLU A 104 1.91 -19.71 5.51
#